data_AF-A0A917I2R1-F1
#
_entry.id   AF-A0A917I2R1-F1
#
_cell.length_a   1.000
_cell.length_b   1.000
_cell.length_c   1.000
_cell.angle_alpha   90.00
_cell.angle_beta   90.00
_cell.angle_gamma   90.00
#
_symmetry.space_group_name_H-M   'P 1'
#
loop_
_entity.id
_entity.type
_entity.pdbx_description
1 polymer ?
#
loop_
_entity_poly.entity_id
_entity_poly.type
_entity_poly.pdbx_seq_one_letter_code
_entity_poly.pdbx_strand_id
1 'polypeptide(L)'
;MKNSIETIWKEGFLNEKQLVAPQINDLYNRKSIHVVDRVKRMFRINFVLIIVLAIVLPVISYAVHALWQGLAVSALLLLTAWYNHRQLRGLSTLDQGATSLAYLRAFDQWLNDVLARSVKVARFSYPLYFLIALSIVWSAWNGPEGPGAKIREKFPELTVIGNVPIAALAIAGAVVLLMFWFSDRIYKWDVRLMYGRVFSRLKRTLAEMETLQHEA
;
A
#
# COMPACT_ATOMS: atom_id res chain seq x y z
N MET A 1 -42.88 41.05 -30.72
CA MET A 1 -41.66 40.23 -30.60
C MET A 1 -41.31 40.12 -29.14
N LYS A 2 -41.71 39.03 -28.47
CA LYS A 2 -41.36 38.76 -27.06
C LYS A 2 -40.21 37.75 -27.09
N ASN A 3 -39.07 38.14 -26.50
CA ASN A 3 -37.83 37.38 -26.32
C ASN A 3 -36.76 37.69 -27.38
N SER A 4 -36.11 38.85 -27.20
CA SER A 4 -34.81 39.15 -27.81
C SER A 4 -33.76 38.20 -27.21
N ILE A 5 -32.75 37.84 -28.01
CA ILE A 5 -31.57 37.10 -27.52
C ILE A 5 -30.97 37.82 -26.30
N GLU A 6 -31.03 39.15 -26.24
CA GLU A 6 -30.57 39.95 -25.11
C GLU A 6 -31.37 39.69 -23.82
N THR A 7 -32.68 39.42 -23.92
CA THR A 7 -33.52 39.09 -22.77
C THR A 7 -33.17 37.71 -22.22
N ILE A 8 -32.93 36.73 -23.10
CA ILE A 8 -32.48 35.38 -22.73
C ILE A 8 -31.09 35.43 -22.07
N TRP A 9 -30.17 36.25 -22.60
CA TRP A 9 -28.85 36.44 -22.02
C TRP A 9 -28.88 37.15 -20.67
N LYS A 10 -29.73 38.18 -20.50
CA LYS A 10 -29.91 38.88 -19.21
C LYS A 10 -30.55 37.97 -18.16
N GLU A 11 -31.55 37.17 -18.51
CA GLU A 11 -32.17 36.22 -17.57
C GLU A 11 -31.21 35.07 -17.21
N GLY A 12 -30.36 34.62 -18.14
CA GLY A 12 -29.31 33.64 -17.87
C GLY A 12 -28.23 34.17 -16.92
N PHE A 13 -27.77 35.43 -17.12
CA PHE A 13 -26.74 36.05 -16.28
C PHE A 13 -27.25 36.56 -14.92
N LEU A 14 -28.48 37.07 -14.85
CA LEU A 14 -29.06 37.58 -13.60
C LEU A 14 -29.42 36.45 -12.62
N ASN A 15 -29.67 35.23 -13.12
CA ASN A 15 -29.90 34.05 -12.30
C ASN A 15 -28.63 33.31 -11.86
N GLU A 16 -27.43 33.73 -12.29
CA GLU A 16 -26.17 33.17 -11.77
C GLU A 16 -26.04 33.39 -10.26
N LYS A 17 -26.64 34.46 -9.72
CA LYS A 17 -26.66 34.74 -8.26
C LYS A 17 -27.54 33.77 -7.46
N GLN A 18 -28.46 33.05 -8.10
CA GLN A 18 -29.32 32.06 -7.44
C GLN A 18 -28.83 30.61 -7.59
N LEU A 19 -27.83 30.35 -8.43
CA LEU A 19 -27.51 28.99 -8.86
C LEU A 19 -26.44 28.26 -8.04
N VAL A 20 -25.76 28.84 -7.04
CA VAL A 20 -24.46 28.27 -6.66
C VAL A 20 -24.08 28.17 -5.17
N ALA A 21 -25.03 27.86 -4.28
CA ALA A 21 -24.69 27.40 -2.92
C ALA A 21 -25.00 25.90 -2.67
N PRO A 22 -26.22 25.39 -2.91
CA PRO A 22 -26.53 23.97 -2.64
C PRO A 22 -25.97 23.01 -3.70
N GLN A 23 -25.99 23.37 -4.99
CA GLN A 23 -25.54 22.47 -6.07
C GLN A 23 -24.02 22.30 -6.13
N ILE A 24 -23.24 23.35 -5.82
CA ILE A 24 -21.78 23.25 -5.65
C ILE A 24 -21.45 22.32 -4.49
N ASN A 25 -22.13 22.48 -3.35
CA ASN A 25 -21.90 21.66 -2.17
C ASN A 25 -22.19 20.17 -2.45
N ASP A 26 -23.27 19.88 -3.18
CA ASP A 26 -23.60 18.51 -3.62
C ASP A 26 -22.56 17.91 -4.59
N LEU A 27 -22.02 18.72 -5.51
CA LEU A 27 -20.94 18.30 -6.42
C LEU A 27 -19.67 17.94 -5.65
N TYR A 28 -19.29 18.76 -4.69
CA TYR A 28 -18.13 18.54 -3.82
C TYR A 28 -18.34 17.34 -2.89
N ASN A 29 -19.54 17.16 -2.32
CA ASN A 29 -19.94 15.97 -1.56
C ASN A 29 -19.76 14.69 -2.40
N ARG A 30 -20.28 14.66 -3.62
CA ARG A 30 -20.14 13.51 -4.51
C ARG A 30 -18.68 13.25 -4.89
N LYS A 31 -17.91 14.30 -5.14
CA LYS A 31 -16.49 14.22 -5.49
C LYS A 31 -15.64 13.66 -4.34
N SER A 32 -15.85 14.11 -3.10
CA SER A 32 -15.12 13.59 -1.93
C SER A 32 -15.47 12.13 -1.66
N ILE A 33 -16.75 11.78 -1.66
CA ILE A 33 -17.22 10.39 -1.49
C ILE A 33 -16.58 9.49 -2.53
N HIS A 34 -16.60 9.89 -3.81
CA HIS A 34 -16.03 9.08 -4.88
C HIS A 34 -14.51 8.86 -4.74
N VAL A 35 -13.76 9.88 -4.30
CA VAL A 35 -12.32 9.73 -4.06
C VAL A 35 -12.04 8.82 -2.87
N VAL A 36 -12.78 8.99 -1.77
CA VAL A 36 -12.67 8.15 -0.57
C VAL A 36 -13.04 6.69 -0.89
N ASP A 37 -14.13 6.46 -1.61
CA ASP A 37 -14.57 5.12 -2.02
C ASP A 37 -13.56 4.44 -2.93
N ARG A 38 -12.90 5.20 -3.81
CA ARG A 38 -11.81 4.67 -4.63
C ARG A 38 -10.64 4.20 -3.75
N VAL A 39 -10.25 4.97 -2.74
CA VAL A 39 -9.21 4.54 -1.77
C VAL A 39 -9.66 3.26 -1.05
N LYS A 40 -10.87 3.25 -0.46
CA LYS A 40 -11.44 2.08 0.22
C LYS A 40 -11.48 0.84 -0.68
N ARG A 41 -11.85 1.00 -1.96
CA ARG A 41 -11.87 -0.08 -2.94
C ARG A 41 -10.47 -0.65 -3.20
N MET A 42 -9.45 0.20 -3.34
CA MET A 42 -8.07 -0.27 -3.53
C MET A 42 -7.57 -1.06 -2.32
N PHE A 43 -7.85 -0.61 -1.10
CA PHE A 43 -7.51 -1.37 0.11
C PHE A 43 -8.22 -2.73 0.17
N ARG A 44 -9.50 -2.81 -0.23
CA ARG A 44 -10.24 -4.07 -0.32
C ARG A 44 -9.63 -5.03 -1.35
N ILE A 45 -9.28 -4.53 -2.54
CA ILE A 45 -8.61 -5.32 -3.58
C ILE A 45 -7.26 -5.83 -3.06
N ASN A 46 -6.47 -4.97 -2.43
CA ASN A 46 -5.19 -5.34 -1.83
C ASN A 46 -5.36 -6.45 -0.78
N PHE A 47 -6.35 -6.34 0.10
CA PHE A 47 -6.67 -7.39 1.07
C PHE A 47 -6.99 -8.73 0.40
N VAL A 48 -7.86 -8.74 -0.62
CA VAL A 48 -8.20 -9.96 -1.36
C VAL A 48 -6.98 -10.56 -2.05
N LEU A 49 -6.14 -9.74 -2.67
CA LEU A 49 -4.89 -10.19 -3.30
C LEU A 49 -3.95 -10.86 -2.29
N ILE A 50 -3.80 -10.30 -1.09
CA ILE A 50 -2.98 -10.89 -0.02
C ILE A 50 -3.52 -12.27 0.37
N ILE A 51 -4.83 -12.42 0.53
CA ILE A 51 -5.45 -13.71 0.88
C ILE A 51 -5.23 -14.74 -0.25
N VAL A 52 -5.41 -14.34 -1.51
CA VAL A 52 -5.17 -15.22 -2.66
C VAL A 52 -3.70 -15.66 -2.70
N LEU A 53 -2.75 -14.72 -2.57
CA LEU A 53 -1.32 -15.06 -2.53
C LEU A 53 -0.97 -15.99 -1.36
N ALA A 54 -1.57 -15.79 -0.19
CA ALA A 54 -1.33 -16.65 0.96
C ALA A 54 -1.73 -18.12 0.72
N ILE A 55 -2.69 -18.36 -0.17
CA ILE A 55 -3.09 -19.72 -0.56
C ILE A 55 -2.22 -20.26 -1.70
N VAL A 56 -1.94 -19.42 -2.71
CA VAL A 56 -1.19 -19.82 -3.92
C VAL A 56 0.28 -20.10 -3.64
N LEU A 57 0.93 -19.29 -2.80
CA LEU A 57 2.38 -19.41 -2.56
C LEU A 57 2.80 -20.74 -1.91
N PRO A 58 2.11 -21.29 -0.90
CA PRO A 58 2.38 -22.64 -0.41
C PRO A 58 2.27 -23.72 -1.48
N VAL A 59 1.28 -23.62 -2.38
CA VAL A 59 1.09 -24.57 -3.48
C VAL A 59 2.26 -24.53 -4.45
N ILE A 60 2.71 -23.33 -4.85
CA ILE A 60 3.91 -23.17 -5.69
C ILE A 60 5.15 -23.68 -4.95
N SER A 61 5.26 -23.39 -3.66
CA SER A 61 6.42 -23.78 -2.84
C SER A 61 6.52 -25.29 -2.65
N TYR A 62 5.39 -26.00 -2.63
CA TYR A 62 5.37 -27.46 -2.64
C TYR A 62 6.04 -28.04 -3.89
N ALA A 63 5.78 -27.47 -5.06
CA ALA A 63 6.36 -27.94 -6.33
C ALA A 63 7.89 -27.80 -6.41
N VAL A 64 8.48 -26.90 -5.61
CA VAL A 64 9.93 -26.67 -5.52
C VAL A 64 10.56 -27.23 -4.23
N HIS A 65 9.84 -28.12 -3.53
CA HIS A 65 10.28 -28.74 -2.27
C HIS A 65 10.61 -27.73 -1.14
N ALA A 66 10.00 -26.54 -1.16
CA ALA A 66 10.18 -25.47 -0.17
C ALA A 66 8.89 -25.17 0.62
N LEU A 67 8.11 -26.22 0.92
CA LEU A 67 6.78 -26.08 1.51
C LEU A 67 6.78 -25.25 2.81
N TRP A 68 7.76 -25.48 3.70
CA TRP A 68 7.85 -24.77 4.98
C TRP A 68 8.07 -23.27 4.81
N GLN A 69 8.88 -22.86 3.82
CA GLN A 69 9.09 -21.47 3.46
C GLN A 69 7.82 -20.86 2.87
N GLY A 70 7.12 -21.61 2.01
CA GLY A 70 5.82 -21.19 1.48
C GLY A 70 4.78 -20.95 2.58
N LEU A 71 4.69 -21.85 3.56
CA LEU A 71 3.84 -21.70 4.74
C LEU A 71 4.26 -20.51 5.61
N ALA A 72 5.56 -20.27 5.78
CA ALA A 72 6.06 -19.11 6.52
C ALA A 72 5.68 -17.78 5.84
N VAL A 73 5.83 -17.68 4.52
CA VAL A 73 5.38 -16.50 3.76
C VAL A 73 3.87 -16.32 3.86
N SER A 74 3.10 -17.41 3.75
CA SER A 74 1.65 -17.40 3.91
C SER A 74 1.23 -16.88 5.29
N ALA A 75 1.86 -17.36 6.36
CA ALA A 75 1.61 -16.89 7.72
C ALA A 75 1.88 -15.38 7.87
N LEU A 76 2.98 -14.87 7.30
CA LEU A 76 3.28 -13.43 7.30
C LEU A 76 2.26 -12.61 6.50
N LEU A 77 1.82 -13.12 5.35
CA LEU A 77 0.78 -12.49 4.54
C LEU A 77 -0.56 -12.45 5.30
N LEU A 78 -0.96 -13.55 5.95
CA LEU A 78 -2.18 -13.60 6.75
C LEU A 78 -2.11 -12.67 7.97
N LEU A 79 -0.95 -12.58 8.64
CA LEU A 79 -0.73 -11.63 9.72
C LEU A 79 -0.90 -10.18 9.22
N THR A 80 -0.35 -9.87 8.05
CA THR A 80 -0.48 -8.57 7.39
C THR A 80 -1.93 -8.29 6.99
N ALA A 81 -2.64 -9.27 6.45
CA ALA A 81 -4.05 -9.17 6.09
C ALA A 81 -4.93 -8.91 7.33
N TRP A 82 -4.72 -9.67 8.41
CA TRP A 82 -5.42 -9.49 9.68
C TRP A 82 -5.19 -8.08 10.24
N TYR A 83 -3.94 -7.61 10.23
CA TYR A 83 -3.58 -6.27 10.68
C TYR A 83 -4.26 -5.18 9.84
N ASN A 84 -4.20 -5.29 8.50
CA ASN A 84 -4.87 -4.37 7.58
C ASN A 84 -6.39 -4.37 7.77
N HIS A 85 -7.02 -5.55 7.94
CA HIS A 85 -8.44 -5.63 8.21
C HIS A 85 -8.81 -4.89 9.51
N ARG A 86 -8.00 -5.04 10.56
CA ARG A 86 -8.24 -4.32 11.82
C ARG A 86 -8.21 -2.80 11.62
N GLN A 87 -7.29 -2.30 10.81
CA GLN A 87 -7.23 -0.87 10.46
C GLN A 87 -8.44 -0.39 9.65
N LEU A 88 -8.91 -1.21 8.71
CA LEU A 88 -10.08 -0.91 7.89
C LEU A 88 -11.39 -0.86 8.70
N ARG A 89 -11.49 -1.54 9.85
CA ARG A 89 -12.65 -1.38 10.75
C ARG A 89 -12.74 0.02 11.35
N GLY A 90 -11.63 0.76 11.43
CA GLY A 90 -11.66 2.18 11.83
C GLY A 90 -12.37 3.08 10.81
N LEU A 91 -12.57 2.61 9.57
CA LEU A 91 -13.32 3.35 8.55
C LEU A 91 -14.83 3.30 8.74
N SER A 92 -15.36 2.24 9.35
CA SER A 92 -16.81 2.13 9.58
C SER A 92 -17.28 3.05 10.71
N THR A 93 -16.36 3.57 11.53
CA THR A 93 -16.64 4.53 12.60
C THR A 93 -16.43 5.98 12.18
N LEU A 94 -15.94 6.23 10.96
CA LEU A 94 -15.87 7.58 10.39
C LEU A 94 -17.28 8.00 9.98
N ASP A 95 -17.87 8.87 10.79
CA ASP A 95 -19.27 9.27 10.74
C ASP A 95 -19.66 9.83 9.36
N GLN A 96 -20.72 9.26 8.78
CA GLN A 96 -21.25 9.63 7.46
C GLN A 96 -22.18 10.85 7.52
N GLY A 97 -22.50 11.34 8.72
CA GLY A 97 -23.38 12.51 8.96
C GLY A 97 -22.66 13.86 9.10
N ALA A 98 -21.32 13.90 9.08
CA ALA A 98 -20.55 15.14 9.15
C ALA A 98 -20.54 15.88 7.80
N THR A 99 -20.30 17.20 7.82
CA THR A 99 -20.08 17.97 6.58
C THR A 99 -18.98 17.31 5.73
N SER A 100 -19.09 17.36 4.41
CA SER A 100 -18.17 16.64 3.51
C SER A 100 -16.70 16.96 3.73
N LEU A 101 -16.39 18.20 4.10
CA LEU A 101 -15.04 18.63 4.47
C LEU A 101 -14.57 17.98 5.77
N ALA A 102 -15.41 17.91 6.80
CA ALA A 102 -15.06 17.26 8.07
C ALA A 102 -14.81 15.76 7.87
N TYR A 103 -15.66 15.09 7.07
CA TYR A 103 -15.45 13.69 6.69
C TYR A 103 -14.13 13.49 5.93
N LEU A 104 -13.81 14.38 4.98
CA LEU A 104 -12.59 14.28 4.18
C LEU A 104 -11.32 14.51 5.01
N ARG A 105 -11.33 15.47 5.95
CA ARG A 105 -10.24 15.70 6.90
C ARG A 105 -10.02 14.49 7.81
N ALA A 106 -11.10 13.95 8.38
CA ALA A 106 -11.02 12.78 9.25
C ALA A 106 -10.51 11.54 8.49
N PHE A 107 -10.89 11.39 7.22
CA PHE A 107 -10.38 10.33 6.36
C PHE A 107 -8.89 10.50 6.02
N ASP A 108 -8.42 11.71 5.70
CA ASP A 108 -7.00 11.97 5.43
C ASP A 108 -6.14 11.71 6.68
N GLN A 109 -6.61 12.14 7.86
CA GLN A 109 -5.95 11.84 9.13
C GLN A 109 -5.86 10.33 9.39
N TRP A 110 -6.97 9.61 9.26
CA TRP A 110 -6.98 8.15 9.37
C TRP A 110 -6.02 7.49 8.38
N LEU A 111 -5.96 7.96 7.14
CA LEU A 111 -5.10 7.40 6.11
C LEU A 111 -3.62 7.61 6.46
N ASN A 112 -3.23 8.81 6.89
CA ASN A 112 -1.86 9.10 7.31
C ASN A 112 -1.45 8.26 8.52
N ASP A 113 -2.35 8.06 9.49
CA ASP A 113 -2.13 7.19 10.65
C ASP A 113 -1.92 5.73 10.25
N VAL A 114 -2.74 5.23 9.33
CA VAL A 114 -2.62 3.88 8.76
C VAL A 114 -1.26 3.69 8.09
N LEU A 115 -0.84 4.65 7.25
CA LEU A 115 0.46 4.60 6.58
C LEU A 115 1.61 4.64 7.58
N ALA A 116 1.56 5.51 8.58
CA ALA A 116 2.60 5.63 9.61
C ALA A 116 2.74 4.35 10.45
N ARG A 117 1.62 3.69 10.79
CA ARG A 117 1.63 2.41 11.50
C ARG A 117 2.15 1.28 10.61
N SER A 118 1.82 1.29 9.33
CA SER A 118 2.23 0.28 8.36
C SER A 118 3.74 0.30 8.07
N VAL A 119 4.40 1.46 8.17
CA VAL A 119 5.88 1.55 8.14
C VAL A 119 6.52 0.65 9.20
N LYS A 120 5.94 0.58 10.41
CA LYS A 120 6.46 -0.26 11.50
C LYS A 120 6.34 -1.74 11.17
N VAL A 121 5.23 -2.15 10.54
CA VAL A 121 5.04 -3.52 10.07
C VAL A 121 6.05 -3.85 8.98
N ALA A 122 6.16 -3.00 7.95
CA ALA A 122 7.11 -3.19 6.84
C ALA A 122 8.57 -3.29 7.30
N ARG A 123 8.95 -2.57 8.38
CA ARG A 123 10.29 -2.64 8.98
C ARG A 123 10.69 -4.05 9.40
N PHE A 124 9.75 -4.87 9.86
CA PHE A 124 10.02 -6.26 10.22
C PHE A 124 9.68 -7.22 9.09
N SER A 125 8.58 -6.97 8.36
CA SER A 125 8.13 -7.86 7.30
C SER A 125 9.13 -7.97 6.15
N TYR A 126 9.75 -6.87 5.70
CA TYR A 126 10.67 -6.91 4.55
C TYR A 126 11.93 -7.73 4.82
N PRO A 127 12.68 -7.51 5.93
CA PRO A 127 13.78 -8.40 6.28
C PRO A 127 13.36 -9.85 6.45
N LEU A 128 12.19 -10.12 7.03
CA LEU A 128 11.69 -11.49 7.20
C LEU A 128 11.40 -12.18 5.87
N TYR A 129 10.72 -11.51 4.93
CA TYR A 129 10.51 -12.07 3.58
C TYR A 129 11.84 -12.35 2.88
N PHE A 130 12.84 -11.47 3.03
CA PHE A 130 14.17 -11.68 2.48
C PHE A 130 14.89 -12.86 3.12
N LEU A 131 14.82 -13.02 4.45
CA LEU A 131 15.40 -14.17 5.16
C LEU A 131 14.74 -15.50 4.74
N ILE A 132 13.42 -15.52 4.55
CA ILE A 132 12.73 -16.70 4.03
C ILE A 132 13.23 -17.01 2.61
N ALA A 133 13.32 -16.02 1.73
CA ALA A 133 13.87 -16.22 0.39
C ALA A 133 15.33 -16.72 0.43
N LEU A 134 16.15 -16.15 1.30
CA LEU A 134 17.54 -16.57 1.50
C LEU A 134 17.62 -18.03 1.98
N SER A 135 16.68 -18.49 2.80
CA SER A 135 16.62 -19.88 3.25
C SER A 135 16.33 -20.86 2.11
N ILE A 136 15.53 -20.45 1.11
CA ILE A 136 15.28 -21.25 -0.11
C ILE A 136 16.57 -21.38 -0.90
N VAL A 137 17.26 -20.25 -1.14
CA VAL A 137 18.54 -20.22 -1.86
C VAL A 137 19.60 -21.03 -1.11
N TRP A 138 19.67 -20.90 0.22
CA TRP A 138 20.59 -21.66 1.07
C TRP A 138 20.38 -23.16 0.93
N SER A 139 19.12 -23.63 0.96
CA SER A 139 18.79 -25.04 0.78
C SER A 139 19.24 -25.55 -0.60
N ALA A 140 18.92 -24.80 -1.66
CA ALA A 140 19.34 -25.14 -3.02
C ALA A 140 20.87 -25.15 -3.20
N TRP A 141 21.57 -24.22 -2.54
CA TRP A 141 23.02 -24.10 -2.61
C TRP A 141 23.75 -25.26 -1.94
N ASN A 142 23.24 -25.71 -0.79
CA ASN A 142 23.81 -26.80 0.00
C ASN A 142 23.35 -28.18 -0.43
N GLY A 143 22.42 -28.28 -1.39
CA GLY A 143 21.94 -29.56 -1.91
C GLY A 143 23.05 -30.40 -2.55
N PRO A 144 22.83 -31.72 -2.74
CA PRO A 144 23.84 -32.65 -3.24
C PRO A 144 24.47 -32.25 -4.59
N GLU A 145 23.67 -31.67 -5.49
CA GLU A 145 24.11 -31.16 -6.80
C GLU A 145 24.22 -29.63 -6.83
N GLY A 146 24.15 -29.00 -5.66
CA GLY A 146 24.12 -27.56 -5.50
C GLY A 146 25.44 -26.90 -5.94
N PRO A 147 25.41 -25.62 -6.36
CA PRO A 147 26.61 -24.86 -6.70
C PRO A 147 27.68 -24.86 -5.61
N GLY A 148 27.27 -24.96 -4.33
CA GLY A 148 28.18 -24.95 -3.20
C GLY A 148 29.15 -26.13 -3.16
N ALA A 149 28.69 -27.33 -3.52
CA ALA A 149 29.55 -28.51 -3.57
C ALA A 149 30.67 -28.33 -4.60
N LYS A 150 30.31 -27.83 -5.81
CA LYS A 150 31.26 -27.55 -6.89
C LYS A 150 32.27 -26.44 -6.54
N ILE A 151 31.84 -25.44 -5.77
CA ILE A 151 32.71 -24.34 -5.34
C ILE A 151 33.70 -24.82 -4.28
N ARG A 152 33.27 -25.68 -3.35
CA ARG A 152 34.14 -26.28 -2.34
C ARG A 152 35.21 -27.17 -2.95
N GLU A 153 34.87 -27.92 -4.01
CA GLU A 153 35.85 -28.72 -4.76
C GLU A 153 36.89 -27.86 -5.49
N LYS A 154 36.47 -26.72 -6.06
CA LYS A 154 37.37 -25.83 -6.83
C LYS A 154 38.22 -24.91 -5.96
N PHE A 155 37.73 -24.54 -4.78
CA PHE A 155 38.37 -23.57 -3.87
C PHE A 155 38.35 -24.09 -2.43
N PRO A 156 39.11 -25.15 -2.12
CA PRO A 156 39.12 -25.78 -0.80
C PRO A 156 39.64 -24.85 0.31
N GLU A 157 40.43 -23.84 -0.04
CA GLU A 157 40.92 -22.81 0.89
C GLU A 157 39.86 -21.82 1.40
N LEU A 158 38.67 -21.76 0.77
CA LEU A 158 37.61 -20.87 1.23
C LEU A 158 37.04 -21.35 2.57
N THR A 159 36.97 -20.45 3.55
CA THR A 159 36.25 -20.73 4.79
C THR A 159 34.75 -20.74 4.52
N VAL A 160 34.13 -21.91 4.63
CA VAL A 160 32.71 -22.16 4.35
C VAL A 160 31.98 -22.61 5.61
N ILE A 161 30.68 -22.32 5.68
CA ILE A 161 29.74 -22.93 6.62
C ILE A 161 28.77 -23.77 5.79
N GLY A 162 28.76 -25.09 6.00
CA GLY A 162 28.16 -26.03 5.07
C GLY A 162 28.93 -26.01 3.74
N ASN A 163 28.28 -25.55 2.68
CA ASN A 163 28.85 -25.34 1.34
C ASN A 163 28.83 -23.87 0.90
N VAL A 164 28.55 -22.93 1.81
CA VAL A 164 28.44 -21.49 1.51
C VAL A 164 29.64 -20.73 2.09
N PRO A 165 30.34 -19.90 1.29
CA PRO A 165 31.42 -19.05 1.79
C PRO A 165 30.95 -18.05 2.87
N ILE A 166 31.75 -17.87 3.92
CA ILE A 166 31.44 -16.90 5.00
C ILE A 166 31.28 -15.48 4.44
N ALA A 167 32.06 -15.10 3.43
CA ALA A 167 31.92 -13.80 2.77
C ALA A 167 30.50 -13.59 2.19
N ALA A 168 29.90 -14.62 1.59
CA ALA A 168 28.53 -14.54 1.06
C ALA A 168 27.50 -14.38 2.18
N LEU A 169 27.69 -15.05 3.31
CA LEU A 169 26.86 -14.89 4.51
C LEU A 169 26.98 -13.48 5.10
N ALA A 170 28.19 -12.93 5.17
CA ALA A 170 28.42 -11.56 5.64
C ALA A 170 27.73 -10.53 4.74
N ILE A 171 27.78 -10.71 3.40
CA ILE A 171 27.07 -9.86 2.44
C ILE A 171 25.55 -9.98 2.65
N ALA A 172 25.02 -11.20 2.77
CA ALA A 172 23.59 -11.40 3.00
C ALA A 172 23.12 -10.75 4.31
N GLY A 173 23.91 -10.87 5.39
CA GLY A 173 23.66 -10.18 6.66
C GLY A 173 23.67 -8.66 6.52
N ALA A 174 24.64 -8.11 5.78
CA ALA A 174 24.67 -6.68 5.47
C ALA A 174 23.42 -6.23 4.70
N VAL A 175 22.97 -7.00 3.70
CA VAL A 175 21.74 -6.71 2.96
C VAL A 175 20.51 -6.72 3.86
N VAL A 176 20.38 -7.69 4.77
CA VAL A 176 19.27 -7.74 5.75
C VAL A 176 19.26 -6.48 6.63
N LEU A 177 20.42 -6.04 7.12
CA LEU A 177 20.56 -4.82 7.91
C LEU A 177 20.20 -3.57 7.09
N LEU A 178 20.62 -3.51 5.83
CA LEU A 178 20.26 -2.42 4.92
C LEU A 178 18.74 -2.40 4.67
N MET A 179 18.10 -3.55 4.47
CA MET A 179 16.65 -3.63 4.31
C MET A 179 15.90 -3.16 5.55
N PHE A 180 16.39 -3.51 6.75
CA PHE A 180 15.83 -3.02 8.00
C PHE A 180 15.99 -1.50 8.14
N TRP A 181 17.17 -0.97 7.81
CA TRP A 181 17.46 0.47 7.90
C TRP A 181 16.65 1.30 6.89
N PHE A 182 16.55 0.83 5.65
CA PHE A 182 15.84 1.51 4.56
C PHE A 182 14.35 1.22 4.48
N SER A 183 13.79 0.43 5.41
CA SER A 183 12.43 -0.10 5.31
C SER A 183 11.36 0.97 5.11
N ASP A 184 11.49 2.13 5.79
CA ASP A 184 10.57 3.25 5.67
C ASP A 184 10.57 3.85 4.25
N ARG A 185 11.76 4.00 3.67
CA ARG A 185 11.90 4.52 2.31
C ARG A 185 11.32 3.57 1.28
N ILE A 186 11.60 2.28 1.43
CA ILE A 186 11.06 1.22 0.56
C ILE A 186 9.54 1.22 0.64
N TYR A 187 8.97 1.16 1.85
CA TYR A 187 7.52 1.15 2.05
C TYR A 187 6.84 2.39 1.45
N LYS A 188 7.37 3.59 1.71
CA LYS A 188 6.82 4.84 1.13
C LYS A 188 6.90 4.85 -0.39
N TRP A 189 7.95 4.26 -0.98
CA TRP A 189 8.09 4.13 -2.42
C TRP A 189 7.05 3.16 -3.00
N ASP A 190 6.86 1.99 -2.39
CA ASP A 190 5.85 1.00 -2.78
C ASP A 190 4.43 1.59 -2.75
N VAL A 191 4.09 2.26 -1.64
CA VAL A 191 2.80 2.93 -1.48
C VAL A 191 2.62 4.03 -2.53
N ARG A 192 3.65 4.81 -2.82
CA ARG A 192 3.57 5.88 -3.82
C ARG A 192 3.33 5.32 -5.22
N LEU A 193 4.00 4.21 -5.57
CA LEU A 193 3.80 3.53 -6.85
C LEU A 193 2.35 3.05 -7.01
N MET A 194 1.80 2.39 -5.99
CA MET A 194 0.46 1.82 -6.07
C MET A 194 -0.66 2.87 -5.91
N TYR A 195 -0.54 3.77 -4.93
CA TYR A 195 -1.63 4.64 -4.48
C TYR A 195 -1.42 6.13 -4.75
N GLY A 196 -0.22 6.55 -5.19
CA GLY A 196 0.14 7.97 -5.27
C GLY A 196 -0.84 8.82 -6.09
N ARG A 197 -1.37 8.28 -7.20
CA ARG A 197 -2.37 8.97 -8.03
C ARG A 197 -3.72 9.20 -7.34
N VAL A 198 -4.12 8.33 -6.42
CA VAL A 198 -5.41 8.47 -5.71
C VAL A 198 -5.22 9.34 -4.48
N PHE A 199 -4.09 9.21 -3.78
CA PHE A 199 -3.76 10.08 -2.64
C PHE A 199 -3.55 11.53 -3.06
N SER A 200 -2.95 11.79 -4.22
CA SER A 200 -2.84 13.17 -4.74
C SER A 200 -4.22 13.77 -5.05
N ARG A 201 -5.14 12.99 -5.61
CA ARG A 201 -6.53 13.42 -5.85
C ARG A 201 -7.26 13.71 -4.55
N LEU A 202 -7.05 12.89 -3.51
CA LEU A 202 -7.62 13.12 -2.18
C LEU A 202 -7.16 14.46 -1.61
N LYS A 203 -5.84 14.70 -1.60
CA LYS A 203 -5.25 15.95 -1.08
C LYS A 203 -5.71 17.18 -1.87
N ARG A 204 -5.82 17.05 -3.19
CA ARG A 204 -6.31 18.15 -4.04
C ARG A 204 -7.78 18.48 -3.75
N THR A 205 -8.64 17.47 -3.64
CA THR A 205 -10.06 17.68 -3.29
C THR A 205 -10.20 18.31 -1.91
N LEU A 206 -9.35 17.93 -0.95
CA LEU A 206 -9.34 18.54 0.38
C LEU A 206 -8.97 20.02 0.31
N ALA A 207 -7.84 20.35 -0.34
CA ALA A 207 -7.39 21.73 -0.49
C ALA A 207 -8.42 22.63 -1.20
N GLU A 208 -9.06 22.13 -2.28
CA GLU A 208 -10.12 22.86 -2.99
C GLU A 208 -11.33 23.16 -2.10
N MET A 209 -11.72 22.25 -1.19
CA MET A 209 -12.82 22.49 -0.25
C MET A 209 -12.44 23.45 0.87
N GLU A 210 -11.18 23.43 1.32
CA GLU A 210 -10.69 24.35 2.35
C GLU A 210 -10.64 25.79 1.84
N THR A 211 -10.19 26.01 0.60
CA THR A 211 -10.20 27.35 -0.01
C THR A 211 -11.61 27.90 -0.12
N LEU A 212 -12.58 27.08 -0.55
CA LEU A 212 -13.98 27.49 -0.67
C LEU A 212 -14.63 27.84 0.68
N GLN A 213 -14.23 27.18 1.77
CA GLN A 213 -14.72 27.53 3.11
C GLN A 213 -14.15 28.87 3.60
N HIS A 214 -12.94 29.23 3.18
CA HIS A 214 -12.30 30.50 3.56
C HIS A 214 -12.77 31.70 2.74
N GLU A 215 -13.29 31.46 1.53
CA GLU A 215 -13.80 32.50 0.61
C GLU A 215 -15.31 32.81 0.79
N ALA A 216 -16.04 31.99 1.56
CA ALA A 216 -17.47 32.13 1.86
C ALA A 216 -17.72 32.78 3.22
#